data_AF-A0A3D3A8B1-F1
#
_entry.id   AF-A0A3D3A8B1-F1
#
_cell.length_a   1.000
_cell.length_b   1.000
_cell.length_c   1.000
_cell.angle_alpha   90.00
_cell.angle_beta   90.00
_cell.angle_gamma   90.00
#
_symmetry.space_group_name_H-M   'P 1'
#
loop_
_entity.id
_entity.type
_entity.pdbx_description
1 polymer ?
#
loop_
_entity_poly.entity_id
_entity_poly.type
_entity_poly.pdbx_seq_one_letter_code
_entity_poly.pdbx_strand_id
1 'polypeptide(L)'
;GFRIGVLSHFGRPKGQRVVEMSLAPVADALAALLGQPVAFADDCIGEAAADALSALAEGGICVLENTRFHAGEEADATDFAEALAAPAAAYVNDAFSAAHRAHASTHGITKYLPTYCGLAMQAELDALNAALGAPKRPVVAVVGGAKISTKL
;
A
#
# COMPACT_ATOMS: atom_id res chain seq x y z
N GLY A 1 4.06 -2.15 21.68
CA GLY A 1 4.12 -2.47 20.23
C GLY A 1 3.25 -1.51 19.45
N PHE A 2 3.60 -1.17 18.21
CA PHE A 2 2.75 -0.30 17.37
C PHE A 2 1.45 -1.03 16.99
N ARG A 3 0.37 -0.26 16.80
CA ARG A 3 -0.86 -0.71 16.12
C ARG A 3 -0.66 -0.50 14.63
N ILE A 4 -1.02 -1.48 13.82
CA ILE A 4 -0.67 -1.51 12.39
C ILE A 4 -1.94 -1.42 11.55
N GLY A 5 -2.05 -0.36 10.74
CA GLY A 5 -3.03 -0.24 9.67
C GLY A 5 -2.42 -0.60 8.32
N VAL A 6 -3.03 -1.52 7.59
CA VAL A 6 -2.58 -1.96 6.27
C VAL A 6 -3.47 -1.31 5.21
N LEU A 7 -2.85 -0.50 4.36
CA LEU A 7 -3.48 0.10 3.18
C LEU A 7 -3.12 -0.73 1.94
N SER A 8 -4.11 -1.01 1.10
CA SER A 8 -3.89 -1.66 -0.19
C SER A 8 -5.00 -1.27 -1.17
N HIS A 9 -4.75 -1.57 -2.44
CA HIS A 9 -5.78 -1.52 -3.46
C HIS A 9 -6.04 -2.92 -4.01
N PHE A 10 -7.26 -3.18 -4.43
CA PHE A 10 -7.62 -4.42 -5.12
C PHE A 10 -8.42 -4.13 -6.39
N GLY A 11 -7.97 -4.69 -7.51
CA GLY A 11 -8.58 -4.44 -8.82
C GLY A 11 -8.57 -2.97 -9.25
N ARG A 12 -9.60 -2.60 -10.03
CA ARG A 12 -9.80 -1.25 -10.59
C ARG A 12 -11.27 -0.84 -10.46
N PRO A 13 -11.72 -0.50 -9.26
CA PRO A 13 -13.12 -0.20 -8.98
C PRO A 13 -13.53 1.22 -9.42
N LYS A 14 -12.60 2.06 -9.90
CA LYS A 14 -12.84 3.41 -10.43
C LYS A 14 -13.55 4.35 -9.45
N GLY A 15 -13.15 4.32 -8.17
CA GLY A 15 -13.72 5.21 -7.14
C GLY A 15 -15.15 4.83 -6.72
N GLN A 16 -15.54 3.56 -6.89
CA GLN A 16 -16.84 3.04 -6.49
C GLN A 16 -16.66 1.82 -5.60
N ARG A 17 -17.59 1.56 -4.68
CA ARG A 17 -17.55 0.33 -3.89
C ARG A 17 -18.03 -0.84 -4.74
N VAL A 18 -17.19 -1.86 -4.83
CA VAL A 18 -17.48 -3.10 -5.58
C VAL A 18 -17.17 -4.26 -4.66
N VAL A 19 -18.19 -5.04 -4.28
CA VAL A 19 -18.09 -6.09 -3.26
C VAL A 19 -16.99 -7.10 -3.59
N GLU A 20 -16.87 -7.47 -4.86
CA GLU A 20 -15.87 -8.42 -5.36
C GLU A 20 -14.44 -7.88 -5.31
N MET A 21 -14.28 -6.56 -5.09
CA MET A 21 -12.99 -5.89 -4.94
C MET A 21 -12.75 -5.40 -3.50
N SER A 22 -13.51 -5.89 -2.52
CA SER A 22 -13.23 -5.64 -1.10
C SER A 22 -11.95 -6.34 -0.65
N LEU A 23 -11.29 -5.77 0.35
CA LEU A 23 -10.13 -6.36 1.03
C LEU A 23 -10.50 -7.25 2.22
N ALA A 24 -11.79 -7.41 2.57
CA ALA A 24 -12.20 -8.28 3.67
C ALA A 24 -11.64 -9.73 3.53
N PRO A 25 -11.68 -10.39 2.35
CA PRO A 25 -11.07 -11.71 2.19
C PRO A 25 -9.54 -11.72 2.35
N VAL A 26 -8.89 -10.58 2.09
CA VAL A 26 -7.44 -10.42 2.27
C VAL A 26 -7.10 -10.33 3.76
N ALA A 27 -7.94 -9.68 4.56
CA ALA A 27 -7.79 -9.64 6.01
C ALA A 27 -7.84 -11.06 6.63
N ASP A 28 -8.80 -11.87 6.20
CA ASP A 28 -8.93 -13.27 6.64
C ASP A 28 -7.69 -14.11 6.25
N ALA A 29 -7.22 -13.95 5.01
CA ALA A 29 -6.03 -14.65 4.53
C ALA A 29 -4.78 -14.23 5.30
N LEU A 30 -4.63 -12.94 5.59
CA LEU A 30 -3.51 -12.41 6.38
C LEU A 30 -3.54 -12.94 7.83
N ALA A 31 -4.72 -13.00 8.44
CA ALA A 31 -4.88 -13.59 9.78
C ALA A 31 -4.40 -15.05 9.81
N ALA A 32 -4.80 -15.85 8.82
CA ALA A 32 -4.39 -17.24 8.71
C ALA A 32 -2.87 -17.40 8.54
N LEU A 33 -2.23 -16.55 7.74
CA LEU A 33 -0.79 -16.59 7.51
C LEU A 33 0.03 -16.16 8.74
N LEU A 34 -0.47 -15.19 9.50
CA LEU A 34 0.22 -14.68 10.69
C LEU A 34 -0.06 -15.51 11.95
N GLY A 35 -1.09 -16.37 11.94
CA GLY A 35 -1.50 -17.13 13.11
C GLY A 35 -2.05 -16.26 14.26
N GLN A 36 -2.53 -15.05 13.94
CA GLN A 36 -3.12 -14.12 14.89
C GLN A 36 -4.32 -13.37 14.27
N PRO A 37 -5.25 -12.84 15.09
CA PRO A 37 -6.37 -12.06 14.58
C PRO A 37 -5.92 -10.82 13.81
N VAL A 38 -6.57 -10.56 12.67
CA VAL A 38 -6.44 -9.33 11.90
C VAL A 38 -7.82 -8.71 11.79
N ALA A 39 -7.97 -7.47 12.24
CA ALA A 39 -9.22 -6.73 12.12
C ALA A 39 -9.41 -6.25 10.67
N PHE A 40 -10.65 -5.94 10.32
CA PHE A 40 -10.99 -5.31 9.06
C PHE A 40 -11.79 -4.04 9.33
N ALA A 41 -11.45 -2.95 8.64
CA ALA A 41 -12.23 -1.72 8.69
C ALA A 41 -13.01 -1.56 7.39
N ASP A 42 -14.31 -1.30 7.52
CA ASP A 42 -15.20 -1.06 6.38
C ASP A 42 -14.91 0.25 5.65
N ASP A 43 -13.90 1.04 6.03
CA ASP A 43 -13.37 2.13 5.21
C ASP A 43 -11.88 2.33 5.51
N CYS A 44 -11.18 3.08 4.65
CA CYS A 44 -9.78 3.46 4.85
C CYS A 44 -9.60 4.88 5.43
N ILE A 45 -10.69 5.63 5.57
CA ILE A 45 -10.71 6.97 6.15
C ILE A 45 -11.89 7.13 7.11
N GLY A 46 -11.92 8.25 7.85
CA GLY A 46 -13.04 8.61 8.72
C GLY A 46 -13.17 7.72 9.96
N GLU A 47 -14.36 7.72 10.56
CA GLU A 47 -14.64 7.03 11.83
C GLU A 47 -14.40 5.52 11.73
N ALA A 48 -14.79 4.88 10.61
CA ALA A 48 -14.60 3.44 10.43
C ALA A 48 -13.12 3.03 10.54
N ALA A 49 -12.20 3.80 9.95
CA ALA A 49 -10.77 3.53 10.03
C ALA A 49 -10.21 3.90 11.42
N ALA A 50 -10.60 5.05 11.97
CA ALA A 50 -10.12 5.53 13.26
C ALA A 50 -10.54 4.59 14.41
N ASP A 51 -11.80 4.17 14.42
CA ASP A 51 -12.35 3.29 15.45
C ASP A 51 -11.71 1.91 15.39
N ALA A 52 -11.59 1.32 14.19
CA ALA A 52 -10.95 0.02 13.99
C ALA A 52 -9.49 0.02 14.47
N LEU A 53 -8.72 1.07 14.15
CA LEU A 53 -7.32 1.20 14.58
C LEU A 53 -7.20 1.48 16.07
N SER A 54 -8.09 2.30 16.64
CA SER A 54 -8.05 2.65 18.06
C SER A 54 -8.38 1.46 18.97
N ALA A 55 -9.26 0.56 18.51
CA ALA A 55 -9.67 -0.65 19.21
C ALA A 55 -8.61 -1.77 19.23
N LEU A 56 -7.55 -1.66 18.42
CA LEU A 56 -6.46 -2.64 18.41
C LEU A 56 -5.67 -2.60 19.71
N ALA A 57 -5.37 -3.79 20.24
CA ALA A 57 -4.30 -3.94 21.22
C ALA A 57 -2.94 -3.59 20.60
N GLU A 58 -1.93 -3.33 21.44
CA GLU A 58 -0.57 -3.14 20.96
C GLU A 58 -0.09 -4.36 20.14
N GLY A 59 0.49 -4.11 18.97
CA GLY A 59 0.87 -5.18 18.03
C GLY A 59 -0.28 -5.71 17.17
N GLY A 60 -1.51 -5.26 17.41
CA GLY A 60 -2.67 -5.60 16.60
C GLY A 60 -2.57 -5.04 15.18
N ILE A 61 -3.22 -5.73 14.25
CA ILE A 61 -3.21 -5.44 12.82
C ILE A 61 -4.65 -5.25 12.34
N CYS A 62 -4.87 -4.21 11.54
CA CYS A 62 -6.11 -3.99 10.81
C CYS A 62 -5.83 -3.79 9.33
N VAL A 63 -6.54 -4.51 8.47
CA VAL A 63 -6.60 -4.21 7.04
C VAL A 63 -7.73 -3.21 6.82
N LEU A 64 -7.40 -2.07 6.25
CA LEU A 64 -8.38 -1.06 5.87
C LEU A 64 -8.95 -1.39 4.50
N GLU A 65 -10.18 -0.94 4.22
CA GLU A 65 -10.82 -1.21 2.93
C GLU A 65 -10.04 -0.60 1.74
N ASN A 66 -10.29 -1.15 0.55
CA ASN A 66 -9.66 -0.81 -0.71
C ASN A 66 -9.57 0.70 -0.97
N THR A 67 -8.34 1.23 -1.02
CA THR A 67 -8.10 2.67 -1.21
C THR A 67 -8.71 3.20 -2.51
N ARG A 68 -8.80 2.36 -3.56
CA ARG A 68 -9.39 2.75 -4.85
C ARG A 68 -10.91 2.82 -4.87
N PHE A 69 -11.60 2.48 -3.78
CA PHE A 69 -13.02 2.83 -3.62
C PHE A 69 -13.22 4.34 -3.50
N HIS A 70 -12.16 5.09 -3.20
CA HIS A 70 -12.17 6.56 -3.24
C HIS A 70 -11.52 7.05 -4.52
N ALA A 71 -12.23 7.89 -5.28
CA ALA A 71 -11.68 8.49 -6.50
C ALA A 71 -10.43 9.36 -6.23
N GLY A 72 -10.32 9.88 -5.00
CA GLY A 72 -9.16 10.66 -4.55
C GLY A 72 -7.84 9.89 -4.53
N GLU A 73 -7.89 8.54 -4.49
CA GLU A 73 -6.69 7.70 -4.51
C GLU A 73 -5.87 7.90 -5.80
N GLU A 74 -6.49 7.65 -6.96
CA GLU A 74 -5.80 7.75 -8.25
C GLU A 74 -5.55 9.21 -8.69
N ALA A 75 -6.29 10.16 -8.10
CA ALA A 75 -6.13 11.59 -8.34
C ALA A 75 -5.04 12.24 -7.46
N ASP A 76 -4.43 11.49 -6.53
CA ASP A 76 -3.52 12.02 -5.50
C ASP A 76 -4.14 13.22 -4.73
N ALA A 77 -5.43 13.09 -4.40
CA ALA A 77 -6.20 14.19 -3.83
C ALA A 77 -5.72 14.53 -2.42
N THR A 78 -5.43 15.81 -2.18
CA THR A 78 -4.84 16.34 -0.94
C THR A 78 -5.68 16.02 0.30
N ASP A 79 -7.00 16.16 0.19
CA ASP A 79 -7.98 15.91 1.24
C ASP A 79 -8.06 14.42 1.59
N PHE A 80 -8.03 13.55 0.59
CA PHE A 80 -8.01 12.11 0.78
C PHE A 80 -6.70 11.63 1.42
N ALA A 81 -5.56 12.17 0.97
CA ALA A 81 -4.25 11.88 1.57
C ALA A 81 -4.15 12.35 3.04
N GLU A 82 -4.72 13.50 3.37
CA GLU A 82 -4.80 13.99 4.75
C GLU A 82 -5.70 13.08 5.60
N ALA A 83 -6.85 12.66 5.07
CA ALA A 83 -7.76 11.75 5.75
C ALA A 83 -7.14 10.36 5.99
N LEU A 84 -6.34 9.84 5.06
CA LEU A 84 -5.56 8.60 5.25
C LEU A 84 -4.49 8.74 6.34
N ALA A 85 -3.87 9.92 6.44
CA ALA A 85 -2.81 10.19 7.41
C ALA A 85 -3.35 10.41 8.84
N ALA A 86 -4.55 10.97 8.97
CA ALA A 86 -5.13 11.41 10.23
C ALA A 86 -5.06 10.41 11.41
N PRO A 87 -5.34 9.09 11.24
CA PRO A 87 -5.30 8.14 12.35
C PRO A 87 -3.89 7.60 12.66
N ALA A 88 -2.87 7.99 11.91
CA ALA A 88 -1.52 7.41 11.99
C ALA A 88 -0.46 8.41 12.47
N ALA A 89 0.63 7.89 13.02
CA ALA A 89 1.78 8.68 13.49
C ALA A 89 3.02 8.54 12.58
N ALA A 90 3.04 7.53 11.71
CA ALA A 90 4.12 7.26 10.78
C ALA A 90 3.56 6.44 9.59
N TYR A 91 4.24 6.51 8.46
CA TYR A 91 3.90 5.77 7.25
C TYR A 91 5.08 4.90 6.81
N VAL A 92 4.80 3.66 6.44
CA VAL A 92 5.78 2.73 5.86
C VAL A 92 5.30 2.35 4.47
N ASN A 93 6.07 2.70 3.44
CA ASN A 93 5.79 2.26 2.08
C ASN A 93 6.52 0.96 1.79
N ASP A 94 5.78 -0.14 1.71
CA ASP A 94 6.29 -1.47 1.38
C ASP A 94 5.74 -2.00 0.03
N ALA A 95 5.23 -1.10 -0.82
CA ALA A 95 4.53 -1.43 -2.05
C ALA A 95 5.28 -0.94 -3.31
N PHE A 96 6.47 -1.48 -3.57
CA PHE A 96 7.33 -1.07 -4.71
C PHE A 96 6.59 -1.10 -6.06
N SER A 97 5.79 -2.14 -6.31
CA SER A 97 5.02 -2.29 -7.55
C SER A 97 3.99 -1.18 -7.79
N ALA A 98 3.53 -0.51 -6.72
CA ALA A 98 2.62 0.63 -6.80
C ALA A 98 3.34 1.99 -6.79
N ALA A 99 4.60 2.03 -6.37
CA ALA A 99 5.37 3.26 -6.16
C ALA A 99 5.67 4.06 -7.44
N HIS A 100 5.50 3.45 -8.62
CA HIS A 100 5.66 4.13 -9.91
C HIS A 100 4.54 5.13 -10.24
N ARG A 101 3.50 5.22 -9.41
CA ARG A 101 2.39 6.17 -9.57
C ARG A 101 2.29 7.08 -8.36
N ALA A 102 2.06 8.37 -8.61
CA ALA A 102 1.68 9.32 -7.59
C ALA A 102 0.18 9.16 -7.29
N HIS A 103 -0.14 8.37 -6.27
CA HIS A 103 -1.48 8.22 -5.72
C HIS A 103 -1.48 8.68 -4.26
N ALA A 104 -2.66 8.93 -3.70
CA ALA A 104 -2.78 9.42 -2.32
C ALA A 104 -2.10 8.47 -1.32
N SER A 105 -2.35 7.15 -1.43
CA SER A 105 -1.75 6.16 -0.52
C SER A 105 -0.25 5.91 -0.75
N THR A 106 0.31 6.23 -1.93
CA THR A 106 1.73 5.94 -2.25
C THR A 106 2.62 7.18 -2.18
N HIS A 107 2.06 8.36 -2.44
CA HIS A 107 2.76 9.64 -2.55
C HIS A 107 2.12 10.71 -1.66
N GLY A 108 0.83 10.99 -1.80
CA GLY A 108 0.16 12.08 -1.07
C GLY A 108 0.32 11.99 0.45
N ILE A 109 0.12 10.80 1.02
CA ILE A 109 0.22 10.53 2.46
C ILE A 109 1.60 10.88 3.05
N THR A 110 2.66 10.80 2.23
CA THR A 110 4.05 11.06 2.66
C THR A 110 4.29 12.52 3.05
N LYS A 111 3.41 13.43 2.61
CA LYS A 111 3.48 14.86 2.92
C LYS A 111 3.04 15.16 4.36
N TYR A 112 2.32 14.25 4.99
CA TYR A 112 1.70 14.44 6.30
C TYR A 112 2.33 13.60 7.41
N LEU A 113 3.04 12.52 7.06
CA LEU A 113 3.61 11.59 8.02
C LEU A 113 5.11 11.38 7.82
N PRO A 114 5.88 11.21 8.91
CA PRO A 114 7.21 10.62 8.83
C PRO A 114 7.15 9.31 8.05
N THR A 115 7.88 9.25 6.95
CA THR A 115 7.78 8.17 5.95
C THR A 115 9.03 7.32 5.94
N TYR A 116 8.85 6.01 5.94
CA TYR A 116 9.91 5.03 5.95
C TYR A 116 9.76 4.02 4.81
N CYS A 117 10.88 3.46 4.40
CA CYS A 117 10.95 2.35 3.46
C CYS A 117 10.66 1.04 4.20
N GLY A 118 9.72 0.24 3.70
CA GLY A 118 9.51 -1.13 4.19
C GLY A 118 10.60 -2.09 3.70
N LEU A 119 10.59 -3.32 4.21
CA LEU A 119 11.65 -4.30 3.90
C LEU A 119 11.57 -4.83 2.47
N ALA A 120 10.37 -5.06 1.93
CA ALA A 120 10.19 -5.46 0.55
C ALA A 120 10.55 -4.32 -0.40
N MET A 121 10.15 -3.09 -0.09
CA MET A 121 10.58 -1.89 -0.82
C MET A 121 12.11 -1.76 -0.82
N GLN A 122 12.77 -1.93 0.34
CA GLN A 122 14.23 -1.85 0.44
C GLN A 122 14.90 -2.92 -0.42
N ALA A 123 14.44 -4.16 -0.37
CA ALA A 123 14.98 -5.25 -1.16
C ALA A 123 14.90 -4.97 -2.68
N GLU A 124 13.79 -4.40 -3.15
CA GLU A 124 13.61 -4.02 -4.55
C GLU A 124 14.56 -2.88 -4.96
N LEU A 125 14.71 -1.85 -4.11
CA LEU A 125 15.64 -0.74 -4.34
C LEU A 125 17.10 -1.21 -4.36
N ASP A 126 17.49 -2.10 -3.45
CA ASP A 126 18.83 -2.68 -3.40
C ASP A 126 19.12 -3.52 -4.65
N ALA A 127 18.16 -4.35 -5.09
CA ALA A 127 18.26 -5.12 -6.31
C ALA A 127 18.41 -4.23 -7.55
N LEU A 128 17.61 -3.16 -7.65
CA LEU A 128 17.72 -2.18 -8.73
C LEU A 128 19.05 -1.45 -8.72
N ASN A 129 19.54 -1.02 -7.55
CA ASN A 129 20.82 -0.35 -7.43
C ASN A 129 21.98 -1.28 -7.82
N ALA A 130 21.91 -2.55 -7.42
CA ALA A 130 22.89 -3.57 -7.83
C ALA A 130 22.88 -3.81 -9.35
N ALA A 131 21.73 -3.68 -10.02
CA ALA A 131 21.61 -3.90 -11.46
C ALA A 131 21.92 -2.64 -12.30
N LEU A 132 21.55 -1.45 -11.83
CA LEU A 132 21.58 -0.20 -12.61
C LEU A 132 22.63 0.80 -12.12
N GLY A 133 22.89 0.86 -10.80
CA GLY A 133 23.80 1.83 -10.19
C GLY A 133 25.26 1.40 -10.33
N ALA A 134 25.62 0.24 -9.78
CA ALA A 134 26.99 -0.28 -9.79
C ALA A 134 27.04 -1.78 -10.18
N PRO A 135 26.62 -2.15 -11.41
CA PRO A 135 26.54 -3.54 -11.80
C PRO A 135 27.91 -4.22 -11.88
N LYS A 136 27.98 -5.46 -11.37
CA LYS A 136 29.11 -6.35 -11.66
C LYS A 136 29.08 -6.69 -13.15
N ARG A 137 30.20 -6.43 -13.83
CA ARG A 137 30.33 -6.66 -15.28
C ARG A 137 30.90 -8.05 -15.57
N PRO A 138 30.52 -8.67 -16.70
CA PRO A 138 29.58 -8.18 -17.71
C PRO A 138 28.13 -8.19 -17.21
N VAL A 139 27.35 -7.16 -17.59
CA VAL A 139 25.91 -7.07 -17.29
C VAL A 139 25.13 -7.28 -18.59
N VAL A 140 24.08 -8.11 -18.54
CA VAL A 140 23.24 -8.46 -19.70
C VAL A 140 21.78 -8.32 -19.31
N ALA A 141 20.98 -7.62 -20.12
CA ALA A 141 19.54 -7.55 -19.96
C ALA A 141 18.85 -8.54 -20.92
N VAL A 142 17.98 -9.40 -20.38
CA VAL A 142 17.16 -10.33 -21.19
C VAL A 142 15.75 -9.76 -21.29
N VAL A 143 15.36 -9.40 -22.51
CA VAL A 143 14.10 -8.70 -22.78
C VAL A 143 13.26 -9.56 -23.72
N GLY A 144 12.13 -10.08 -23.23
CA GLY A 144 11.19 -10.91 -24.02
C GLY A 144 9.74 -10.52 -23.77
N GLY A 145 8.80 -10.91 -24.65
CA GLY A 145 7.36 -10.59 -24.56
C GLY A 145 6.79 -10.17 -25.93
N ALA A 146 5.48 -10.36 -26.13
CA ALA A 146 4.86 -10.30 -27.47
C ALA A 146 4.71 -8.90 -28.09
N LYS A 147 4.76 -7.82 -27.30
CA LYS A 147 4.63 -6.44 -27.79
C LYS A 147 5.92 -5.67 -27.54
N ILE A 148 6.51 -5.17 -28.63
CA ILE A 148 7.72 -4.34 -28.61
C ILE A 148 7.44 -2.98 -27.96
N SER A 149 6.25 -2.41 -28.18
CA SER A 149 5.87 -1.07 -27.70
C SER A 149 5.74 -0.94 -26.18
N THR A 150 5.84 -2.03 -25.41
CA THR A 150 5.87 -1.98 -23.94
C THR A 150 7.28 -2.14 -23.38
N LYS A 151 8.31 -2.06 -24.23
CA LYS A 151 9.72 -2.36 -23.89
C LYS A 151 10.71 -1.25 -24.29
N LEU A 152 10.22 -0.23 -25.00
CA LEU A 152 10.89 0.98 -25.45
C LEU A 152 10.09 2.17 -24.94
#